data_AF-A0A0H3ZVM6-F1
#
_entry.id   AF-A0A0H3ZVM6-F1
#
_cell.length_a   1.000
_cell.length_b   1.000
_cell.length_c   1.000
_cell.angle_alpha   90.00
_cell.angle_beta   90.00
_cell.angle_gamma   90.00
#
_symmetry.space_group_name_H-M   'P 1'
#
loop_
_entity.id
_entity.type
_entity.pdbx_description
1 polymer ?
#
loop_
_entity_poly.entity_id
_entity_poly.type
_entity_poly.pdbx_seq_one_letter_code
_entity_poly.pdbx_strand_id
1 'polypeptide(L)'
;MDITTLELEGFPEDVLRPVVFALIVSINQQMYLSGSRSTPKMCIIEEAWSLMSGTNAQTRSFINTGYRTARKFGGSFCTVTQGIGDFFVNEEARASYDNSDIHITLRQGEGFEKFLQDNPKAFNEMEQGIIKSFPRAGDAGYSCVRIKAGGHTTYHRVFSDPFTRACYSTEATEFEYCENLVKQGMPSIEAIEATAQHFYGQEIADYQQALQQKAQGVSYDV
;
A
#
# COMPACT_ATOMS: atom_id res chain seq x y z
N MET A 1 15.67 -9.81 3.99
CA MET A 1 14.22 -9.85 3.75
C MET A 1 14.05 -10.53 2.40
N ASP A 2 13.24 -11.58 2.34
CA ASP A 2 12.94 -12.29 1.10
C ASP A 2 11.57 -11.80 0.61
N ILE A 3 11.47 -11.41 -0.66
CA ILE A 3 10.26 -10.84 -1.26
C ILE A 3 9.96 -11.62 -2.53
N THR A 4 8.76 -12.20 -2.58
CA THR A 4 8.22 -12.82 -3.78
C THR A 4 7.04 -11.98 -4.26
N THR A 5 7.18 -11.38 -5.45
CA THR A 5 6.14 -10.59 -6.10
C THR A 5 5.54 -11.37 -7.25
N LEU A 6 4.22 -11.28 -7.41
CA LEU A 6 3.47 -11.94 -8.47
C LEU A 6 2.51 -10.93 -9.08
N GLU A 7 2.72 -10.64 -10.35
CA GLU A 7 1.87 -9.73 -11.12
C GLU A 7 0.80 -10.54 -11.84
N LEU A 8 -0.47 -10.19 -11.58
CA LEU A 8 -1.62 -10.87 -12.16
C LEU A 8 -2.16 -10.16 -13.39
N GLU A 9 -1.67 -8.96 -13.69
CA GLU A 9 -2.06 -8.21 -14.87
C GLU A 9 -1.57 -8.92 -16.15
N GLY A 10 -2.37 -8.85 -17.22
CA GLY A 10 -2.06 -9.46 -18.51
C GLY A 10 -2.42 -10.94 -18.66
N PHE A 11 -2.90 -11.61 -17.60
CA PHE A 11 -3.42 -12.98 -17.72
C PHE A 11 -4.84 -13.00 -18.32
N PRO A 12 -5.11 -13.86 -19.32
CA PRO A 12 -6.48 -14.14 -19.79
C PRO A 12 -7.38 -14.68 -18.67
N GLU A 13 -8.67 -14.33 -18.68
CA GLU A 13 -9.64 -14.73 -17.62
C GLU A 13 -9.72 -16.25 -17.40
N ASP A 14 -9.56 -17.05 -18.46
CA ASP A 14 -9.62 -18.51 -18.44
C ASP A 14 -8.39 -19.14 -17.77
N VAL A 15 -7.24 -18.46 -17.79
CA VAL A 15 -5.99 -18.90 -17.14
C VAL A 15 -5.86 -18.33 -15.74
N LEU A 16 -6.43 -17.16 -15.48
CA LEU A 16 -6.29 -16.44 -14.22
C LEU A 16 -6.81 -17.26 -13.03
N ARG A 17 -7.92 -18.00 -13.20
CA ARG A 17 -8.51 -18.82 -12.12
C ARG A 17 -7.58 -19.95 -11.64
N PRO A 18 -7.07 -20.85 -12.51
CA PRO A 18 -6.06 -21.84 -12.12
C PRO A 18 -4.82 -21.22 -11.46
N VAL A 19 -4.34 -20.09 -11.98
CA VAL A 19 -3.17 -19.38 -11.43
C VAL A 19 -3.45 -18.92 -10.00
N VAL A 20 -4.54 -18.17 -9.78
CA VAL A 20 -4.94 -17.70 -8.44
C VAL A 20 -5.09 -18.87 -7.46
N PHE A 21 -5.67 -19.99 -7.90
CA PHE A 21 -5.79 -21.17 -7.05
C PHE A 21 -4.43 -21.75 -6.67
N ALA A 22 -3.51 -21.92 -7.63
CA ALA A 22 -2.15 -22.37 -7.36
C ALA A 22 -1.40 -21.42 -6.40
N LEU A 23 -1.63 -20.11 -6.55
CA LEU A 23 -1.06 -19.09 -5.64
C LEU A 23 -1.60 -19.22 -4.22
N ILE A 24 -2.92 -19.38 -4.05
CA ILE A 24 -3.53 -19.62 -2.73
C ILE A 24 -2.92 -20.86 -2.07
N VAL A 25 -2.72 -21.95 -2.80
CA VAL A 25 -2.09 -23.17 -2.29
C VAL A 25 -0.64 -22.91 -1.87
N SER A 26 0.13 -22.21 -2.71
CA SER A 26 1.52 -21.84 -2.42
C SER A 26 1.64 -20.95 -1.18
N ILE A 27 0.81 -19.90 -1.08
CA ILE A 27 0.78 -19.01 0.08
C ILE A 27 0.42 -19.79 1.34
N ASN A 28 -0.59 -20.66 1.29
CA ASN A 28 -0.94 -21.49 2.44
C ASN A 28 0.22 -22.40 2.89
N GLN A 29 0.90 -23.03 1.93
CA GLN A 29 2.06 -23.86 2.23
C GLN A 29 3.15 -23.04 2.93
N GLN A 30 3.47 -21.84 2.41
CA GLN A 30 4.50 -20.98 2.97
C GLN A 30 4.12 -20.38 4.34
N MET A 31 2.88 -19.93 4.50
CA MET A 31 2.41 -19.29 5.72
C MET A 31 2.26 -20.28 6.88
N TYR A 32 1.78 -21.50 6.60
CA TYR A 32 1.33 -22.41 7.66
C TYR A 32 2.10 -23.72 7.76
N LEU A 33 2.64 -24.23 6.66
CA LEU A 33 3.14 -25.61 6.56
C LEU A 33 4.64 -25.72 6.35
N SER A 34 5.34 -24.63 6.02
CA SER A 34 6.79 -24.61 5.81
C SER A 34 7.53 -23.65 6.74
N GLY A 35 8.80 -23.98 7.00
CA GLY A 35 9.72 -23.17 7.80
C GLY A 35 9.40 -23.15 9.30
N SER A 36 10.19 -22.40 10.05
CA SER A 36 9.96 -22.20 11.48
C SER A 36 8.79 -21.24 11.72
N ARG A 37 7.96 -21.51 12.73
CA ARG A 37 6.94 -20.58 13.24
C ARG A 37 7.54 -19.30 13.85
N SER A 38 8.84 -19.32 14.15
CA SER A 38 9.57 -18.14 14.64
C SER A 38 9.95 -17.17 13.53
N THR A 39 9.84 -17.56 12.26
CA THR A 39 10.16 -16.69 11.12
C THR A 39 8.93 -15.84 10.80
N PRO A 40 9.01 -14.49 10.90
CA PRO A 40 7.90 -13.62 10.52
C PRO A 40 7.62 -13.69 9.03
N LYS A 41 6.33 -13.77 8.67
CA LYS A 41 5.87 -13.82 7.27
C LYS A 41 4.71 -12.85 7.06
N MET A 42 4.62 -12.28 5.87
CA MET A 42 3.52 -11.39 5.51
C MET A 42 3.04 -11.72 4.10
N CYS A 43 1.72 -11.89 3.95
CA CYS A 43 1.06 -11.95 2.66
C CYS A 43 0.36 -10.61 2.42
N ILE A 44 0.74 -9.92 1.34
CA ILE A 44 0.11 -8.65 0.91
C ILE A 44 -0.74 -8.97 -0.32
N ILE A 45 -2.00 -8.53 -0.30
CA ILE A 45 -2.95 -8.70 -1.38
C ILE A 45 -3.42 -7.31 -1.82
N GLU A 46 -3.02 -6.90 -3.01
CA GLU A 46 -3.43 -5.64 -3.63
C GLU A 46 -4.54 -5.89 -4.63
N GLU A 47 -5.69 -5.22 -4.47
CA GLU A 47 -6.84 -5.17 -5.40
C GLU A 47 -7.44 -6.51 -5.90
N ALA A 48 -6.86 -7.66 -5.53
CA ALA A 48 -7.23 -8.98 -6.03
C ALA A 48 -8.50 -9.55 -5.36
N TRP A 49 -9.18 -8.79 -4.50
CA TRP A 49 -10.41 -9.25 -3.85
C TRP A 49 -11.58 -9.31 -4.84
N SER A 50 -11.60 -8.46 -5.87
CA SER A 50 -12.57 -8.57 -6.97
C SER A 50 -12.39 -9.89 -7.73
N LEU A 51 -11.13 -10.29 -7.97
CA LEU A 51 -10.75 -11.57 -8.56
C LEU A 51 -11.11 -12.78 -7.68
N MET A 52 -11.17 -12.57 -6.36
CA MET A 52 -11.54 -13.57 -5.37
C MET A 52 -13.06 -13.68 -5.10
N SER A 53 -13.84 -12.66 -5.48
CA SER A 53 -15.27 -12.54 -5.20
C SER A 53 -16.20 -13.40 -6.07
N GLY A 54 -15.64 -14.14 -7.05
CA GLY A 54 -16.41 -14.96 -8.00
C GLY A 54 -16.12 -16.47 -7.96
N THR A 55 -15.27 -16.97 -7.05
CA THR A 55 -14.75 -18.35 -7.14
C THR A 55 -14.67 -19.07 -5.80
N ASN A 56 -15.37 -20.21 -5.73
CA ASN A 56 -15.23 -21.36 -4.83
C ASN A 56 -15.05 -21.15 -3.31
N ALA A 57 -15.61 -22.07 -2.52
CA ALA A 57 -15.47 -22.12 -1.06
C ALA A 57 -14.02 -22.06 -0.55
N GLN A 58 -13.04 -22.43 -1.39
CA GLN A 58 -11.61 -22.42 -1.07
C GLN A 58 -11.04 -21.01 -0.89
N THR A 59 -11.38 -20.06 -1.75
CA THR A 59 -10.89 -18.67 -1.65
C THR A 59 -11.44 -17.98 -0.40
N ARG A 60 -12.72 -18.21 -0.11
CA ARG A 60 -13.36 -17.77 1.13
C ARG A 60 -12.67 -18.36 2.37
N SER A 61 -12.33 -19.64 2.31
CA SER A 61 -11.60 -20.32 3.38
C SER A 61 -10.20 -19.76 3.55
N PHE A 62 -9.51 -19.42 2.45
CA PHE A 62 -8.19 -18.80 2.47
C PHE A 62 -8.20 -17.45 3.19
N ILE A 63 -9.09 -16.53 2.81
CA ILE A 63 -9.20 -15.21 3.46
C ILE A 63 -9.57 -15.36 4.94
N ASN A 64 -10.61 -16.13 5.25
CA ASN A 64 -11.03 -16.31 6.64
C ASN A 64 -9.94 -16.97 7.52
N THR A 65 -9.24 -17.96 6.99
CA THR A 65 -8.14 -18.63 7.73
C THR A 65 -6.94 -17.70 7.85
N GLY A 66 -6.60 -16.99 6.77
CA GLY A 66 -5.58 -15.94 6.67
C GLY A 66 -5.68 -14.95 7.82
N TYR A 67 -6.74 -14.15 7.79
CA TYR A 67 -6.93 -13.03 8.71
C TYR A 67 -7.17 -13.46 10.16
N ARG A 68 -7.71 -14.67 10.41
CA ARG A 68 -7.99 -15.13 11.79
C ARG A 68 -6.86 -15.91 12.44
N THR A 69 -6.06 -16.64 11.66
CA THR A 69 -5.12 -17.64 12.22
C THR A 69 -3.66 -17.38 11.92
N ALA A 70 -3.30 -16.54 10.93
CA ALA A 70 -1.91 -16.28 10.56
C ALA A 70 -1.02 -15.90 11.75
N ARG A 71 -1.54 -15.08 12.68
CA ARG A 71 -0.81 -14.67 13.91
C ARG A 71 -0.29 -15.83 14.75
N LYS A 72 -0.97 -16.99 14.74
CA LYS A 72 -0.53 -18.19 15.48
C LYS A 72 0.72 -18.82 14.88
N PHE A 73 1.05 -18.50 13.63
CA PHE A 73 2.15 -19.10 12.87
C PHE A 73 3.26 -18.09 12.56
N GLY A 74 3.29 -16.95 13.27
CA GLY A 74 4.23 -15.86 12.96
C GLY A 74 3.91 -15.13 11.66
N GLY A 75 2.71 -15.36 11.10
CA GLY A 75 2.25 -14.78 9.86
C GLY A 75 1.33 -13.57 10.07
N SER A 76 1.26 -12.72 9.05
CA SER A 76 0.32 -11.61 8.94
C SER A 76 -0.25 -11.54 7.51
N PHE A 77 -1.44 -10.96 7.40
CA PHE A 77 -2.07 -10.66 6.12
C PHE A 77 -2.34 -9.16 6.05
N CYS A 78 -2.10 -8.58 4.88
CA CYS A 78 -2.36 -7.18 4.56
C CYS A 78 -3.19 -7.13 3.28
N THR A 79 -4.29 -6.37 3.28
CA THR A 79 -5.03 -6.07 2.05
C THR A 79 -4.89 -4.58 1.77
N VAL A 80 -4.65 -4.25 0.50
CA VAL A 80 -4.58 -2.87 -0.01
C VAL A 80 -5.68 -2.68 -1.04
N THR A 81 -6.47 -1.61 -0.89
CA THR A 81 -7.58 -1.23 -1.77
C THR A 81 -7.55 0.27 -2.05
N GLN A 82 -8.24 0.71 -3.11
CA GLN A 82 -8.28 2.12 -3.52
C GLN A 82 -9.08 2.99 -2.56
N GLY A 83 -10.20 2.46 -2.07
CA GLY A 83 -11.06 3.14 -1.13
C GLY A 83 -11.53 2.23 -0.02
N ILE A 84 -11.97 2.82 1.09
CA ILE A 84 -12.54 2.05 2.18
C ILE A 84 -13.83 1.32 1.78
N GLY A 85 -14.59 1.86 0.83
CA GLY A 85 -15.83 1.23 0.35
C GLY A 85 -15.61 -0.15 -0.24
N ASP A 86 -14.41 -0.43 -0.78
CA ASP A 86 -14.04 -1.71 -1.38
C ASP A 86 -14.12 -2.87 -0.38
N PHE A 87 -13.80 -2.60 0.90
CA PHE A 87 -13.94 -3.59 1.97
C PHE A 87 -15.40 -3.96 2.27
N PHE A 88 -16.38 -3.19 1.79
CA PHE A 88 -17.79 -3.36 2.15
C PHE A 88 -18.64 -3.85 0.97
N VAL A 89 -18.00 -4.19 -0.16
CA VAL A 89 -18.68 -4.70 -1.36
C VAL A 89 -19.13 -6.17 -1.19
N ASN A 90 -18.41 -6.98 -0.42
CA ASN A 90 -18.76 -8.39 -0.15
C ASN A 90 -18.33 -8.83 1.26
N GLU A 91 -18.81 -10.01 1.70
CA GLU A 91 -18.57 -10.54 3.05
C GLU A 91 -17.10 -10.85 3.32
N GLU A 92 -16.36 -11.33 2.31
CA GLU A 92 -14.95 -11.70 2.45
C GLU A 92 -14.05 -10.49 2.66
N ALA A 93 -14.26 -9.43 1.87
CA ALA A 93 -13.55 -8.16 2.01
C ALA A 93 -13.92 -7.52 3.36
N ARG A 94 -15.18 -7.64 3.79
CA ARG A 94 -15.57 -7.12 5.10
C ARG A 94 -14.92 -7.90 6.24
N ALA A 95 -14.82 -9.22 6.10
CA ALA A 95 -14.14 -10.06 7.06
C ALA A 95 -12.65 -9.72 7.17
N SER A 96 -11.96 -9.37 6.07
CA SER A 96 -10.56 -8.94 6.16
C SER A 96 -10.41 -7.62 6.92
N TYR A 97 -11.30 -6.67 6.70
CA TYR A 97 -11.34 -5.41 7.45
C TYR A 97 -11.64 -5.64 8.94
N ASP A 98 -12.70 -6.38 9.27
CA ASP A 98 -13.17 -6.59 10.64
C ASP A 98 -12.19 -7.42 11.50
N ASN A 99 -11.43 -8.35 10.89
CA ASN A 99 -10.42 -9.15 11.58
C ASN A 99 -9.02 -8.51 11.61
N SER A 100 -8.84 -7.33 10.99
CA SER A 100 -7.56 -6.64 11.00
C SER A 100 -7.39 -5.82 12.29
N ASP A 101 -6.32 -6.11 13.03
CA ASP A 101 -5.95 -5.37 14.26
C ASP A 101 -5.42 -3.96 13.96
N ILE A 102 -4.96 -3.73 12.73
CA ILE A 102 -4.37 -2.48 12.26
C ILE A 102 -5.13 -2.00 11.02
N HIS A 103 -5.60 -0.75 11.05
CA HIS A 103 -6.15 -0.06 9.88
C HIS A 103 -5.28 1.15 9.54
N ILE A 104 -4.80 1.18 8.31
CA ILE A 104 -4.04 2.31 7.74
C ILE A 104 -4.95 2.96 6.70
N THR A 105 -5.34 4.22 6.93
CA THR A 105 -6.28 4.95 6.07
C THR A 105 -5.60 6.21 5.54
N LEU A 106 -5.39 6.25 4.22
CA LEU A 106 -4.89 7.43 3.51
C LEU A 106 -6.05 8.31 3.04
N ARG A 107 -5.75 9.35 2.26
CA ARG A 107 -6.74 10.19 1.59
C ARG A 107 -7.78 9.32 0.89
N GLN A 108 -9.06 9.62 1.10
CA GLN A 108 -10.17 8.95 0.44
C GLN A 108 -10.72 9.80 -0.71
N GLY A 109 -11.22 9.15 -1.76
CA GLY A 109 -11.85 9.80 -2.91
C GLY A 109 -13.31 10.19 -2.68
N GLU A 110 -14.03 10.50 -3.77
CA GLU A 110 -15.43 10.97 -3.74
C GLU A 110 -16.40 9.97 -3.08
N GLY A 111 -16.09 8.67 -3.13
CA GLY A 111 -16.91 7.62 -2.52
C GLY A 111 -16.95 7.64 -0.99
N PHE A 112 -16.09 8.43 -0.31
CA PHE A 112 -16.00 8.43 1.14
C PHE A 112 -17.26 8.95 1.82
N GLU A 113 -17.89 9.99 1.27
CA GLU A 113 -19.10 10.56 1.88
C GLU A 113 -20.24 9.55 1.88
N LYS A 114 -20.45 8.89 0.74
CA LYS A 114 -21.43 7.81 0.63
C LYS A 114 -21.12 6.66 1.59
N PHE A 115 -19.85 6.25 1.67
CA PHE A 115 -19.43 5.22 2.62
C PHE A 115 -19.80 5.58 4.07
N LEU A 116 -19.58 6.83 4.49
CA LEU A 116 -19.91 7.29 5.84
C LEU A 116 -21.42 7.31 6.10
N GLN A 117 -22.23 7.63 5.09
CA GLN A 117 -23.70 7.56 5.18
C GLN A 117 -24.18 6.12 5.38
N ASP A 118 -23.61 5.18 4.61
CA ASP A 118 -23.95 3.75 4.70
C ASP A 118 -23.38 3.11 5.99
N ASN A 119 -22.28 3.65 6.52
CA ASN A 119 -21.54 3.12 7.67
C ASN A 119 -21.25 4.22 8.73
N PRO A 120 -22.28 4.79 9.37
CA PRO A 120 -22.13 5.98 10.24
C PRO A 120 -21.30 5.74 11.50
N LYS A 121 -21.03 4.48 11.85
CA LYS A 121 -20.21 4.07 13.00
C LYS A 121 -18.77 3.69 12.64
N ALA A 122 -18.40 3.72 11.35
CA ALA A 122 -17.06 3.33 10.92
C ALA A 122 -15.98 4.31 11.42
N PHE A 123 -16.33 5.60 11.48
CA PHE A 123 -15.46 6.69 11.95
C PHE A 123 -16.26 7.66 12.83
N ASN A 124 -15.64 8.18 13.88
CA ASN A 124 -16.23 9.28 14.64
C ASN A 124 -16.09 10.62 13.89
N GLU A 125 -16.81 11.66 14.32
CA GLU A 125 -16.84 12.96 13.63
C GLU A 125 -15.45 13.60 13.47
N MET A 126 -14.58 13.48 14.48
CA MET A 126 -13.20 13.99 14.42
C MET A 126 -12.38 13.24 13.35
N GLU A 127 -12.47 11.91 13.34
CA GLU A 127 -11.79 11.07 12.35
C GLU A 127 -12.25 11.40 10.93
N GLN A 128 -13.56 11.58 10.74
CA GLN A 128 -14.14 11.98 9.46
C GLN A 128 -13.59 13.34 9.01
N GLY A 129 -13.60 14.34 9.90
CA GLY A 129 -13.08 15.68 9.59
C GLY A 129 -11.60 15.66 9.21
N ILE A 130 -10.79 14.89 9.94
CA ILE A 130 -9.35 14.77 9.66
C ILE A 130 -9.12 14.06 8.32
N ILE A 131 -9.74 12.90 8.08
CA ILE A 131 -9.55 12.16 6.82
C ILE A 131 -10.00 12.99 5.61
N LYS A 132 -11.13 13.71 5.71
CA LYS A 132 -11.62 14.62 4.66
C LYS A 132 -10.66 15.79 4.38
N SER A 133 -9.85 16.18 5.36
CA SER A 133 -8.85 17.24 5.22
C SER A 133 -7.53 16.78 4.58
N PHE A 134 -7.34 15.47 4.34
CA PHE A 134 -6.11 14.97 3.75
C PHE A 134 -5.93 15.49 2.31
N PRO A 135 -4.86 16.26 2.04
CA PRO A 135 -4.59 16.77 0.70
C PRO A 135 -4.14 15.65 -0.23
N ARG A 136 -4.19 15.88 -1.54
CA ARG A 136 -3.53 14.99 -2.50
C ARG A 136 -2.03 15.01 -2.24
N ALA A 137 -1.40 13.85 -2.29
CA ALA A 137 0.03 13.72 -1.97
C ALA A 137 0.91 14.56 -2.91
N GLY A 138 0.57 14.62 -4.21
CA GLY A 138 1.26 15.45 -5.19
C GLY A 138 1.21 16.95 -4.89
N ASP A 139 0.09 17.45 -4.33
CA ASP A 139 -0.06 18.87 -3.98
C ASP A 139 0.68 19.21 -2.67
N ALA A 140 0.73 18.27 -1.73
CA ALA A 140 1.27 18.49 -0.40
C ALA A 140 2.77 18.13 -0.26
N GLY A 141 3.30 17.31 -1.17
CA GLY A 141 4.64 16.72 -1.04
C GLY A 141 4.74 15.61 0.02
N TYR A 142 3.61 15.14 0.55
CA TYR A 142 3.54 14.05 1.53
C TYR A 142 2.17 13.36 1.53
N SER A 143 2.15 12.12 1.98
CA SER A 143 0.92 11.37 2.22
C SER A 143 0.46 11.54 3.67
N CYS A 144 -0.78 11.96 3.88
CA CYS A 144 -1.41 11.89 5.20
C CYS A 144 -1.93 10.48 5.46
N VAL A 145 -1.67 9.98 6.66
CA VAL A 145 -2.02 8.62 7.07
C VAL A 145 -2.66 8.64 8.45
N ARG A 146 -3.84 8.05 8.56
CA ARG A 146 -4.43 7.63 9.84
C ARG A 146 -4.02 6.20 10.12
N ILE A 147 -3.51 5.92 11.32
CA ILE A 147 -3.21 4.57 11.80
C ILE A 147 -4.08 4.29 13.03
N LYS A 148 -4.94 3.27 12.92
CA LYS A 148 -5.66 2.70 14.06
C LYS A 148 -5.03 1.35 14.42
N ALA A 149 -4.49 1.22 15.62
CA ALA A 149 -3.87 -0.01 16.10
C ALA A 149 -4.01 -0.11 17.63
N GLY A 150 -4.33 -1.31 18.14
CA GLY A 150 -4.39 -1.55 19.59
C GLY A 150 -5.39 -0.64 20.34
N GLY A 151 -6.46 -0.21 19.69
CA GLY A 151 -7.45 0.72 20.25
C GLY A 151 -7.05 2.20 20.21
N HIS A 152 -5.87 2.53 19.69
CA HIS A 152 -5.39 3.90 19.52
C HIS A 152 -5.50 4.34 18.06
N THR A 153 -5.84 5.61 17.85
CA THR A 153 -5.82 6.26 16.54
C THR A 153 -4.77 7.37 16.54
N THR A 154 -3.90 7.39 15.54
CA THR A 154 -2.87 8.41 15.34
C THR A 154 -2.87 8.89 13.89
N TYR A 155 -2.30 10.07 13.65
CA TYR A 155 -2.25 10.71 12.34
C TYR A 155 -0.83 11.15 12.04
N HIS A 156 -0.37 10.87 10.82
CA HIS A 156 1.02 11.02 10.42
C HIS A 156 1.11 11.62 9.03
N ARG A 157 2.28 12.20 8.75
CA ARG A 157 2.70 12.56 7.39
C ARG A 157 3.85 11.65 7.00
N VAL A 158 3.72 11.01 5.86
CA VAL A 158 4.75 10.13 5.29
C VAL A 158 5.39 10.86 4.12
N PHE A 159 6.70 11.03 4.21
CA PHE A 159 7.53 11.66 3.19
C PHE A 159 8.34 10.56 2.52
N SER A 160 8.29 10.51 1.19
CA SER A 160 9.14 9.64 0.39
C SER A 160 10.23 10.49 -0.23
N ASP A 161 11.46 9.97 -0.24
CA ASP A 161 12.55 10.67 -0.89
C ASP A 161 12.31 10.77 -2.41
N PRO A 162 12.89 11.78 -3.08
CA PRO A 162 12.74 11.99 -4.52
C PRO A 162 13.05 10.78 -5.40
N PHE A 163 14.05 9.97 -5.05
CA PHE A 163 14.39 8.78 -5.81
C PHE A 163 13.27 7.73 -5.70
N THR A 164 12.80 7.45 -4.48
CA THR A 164 11.66 6.54 -4.24
C THR A 164 10.40 7.02 -4.96
N ARG A 165 10.13 8.34 -4.96
CA ARG A 165 8.98 8.91 -5.70
C ARG A 165 9.09 8.65 -7.19
N ALA A 166 10.24 8.92 -7.81
CA ALA A 166 10.46 8.66 -9.23
C ALA A 166 10.40 7.15 -9.56
N CYS A 167 10.97 6.30 -8.70
CA CYS A 167 11.01 4.85 -8.87
C CYS A 167 9.62 4.20 -8.91
N TYR A 168 8.66 4.72 -8.13
CA TYR A 168 7.30 4.19 -8.01
C TYR A 168 6.25 5.13 -8.61
N SER A 169 6.66 6.06 -9.47
CA SER A 169 5.75 7.04 -10.06
C SER A 169 4.81 6.37 -11.05
N THR A 170 3.52 6.67 -10.93
CA THR A 170 2.49 6.30 -11.90
C THR A 170 2.10 7.48 -12.79
N GLU A 171 2.73 8.65 -12.61
CA GLU A 171 2.49 9.83 -13.43
C GLU A 171 3.07 9.62 -14.83
N ALA A 172 2.21 9.74 -15.85
CA ALA A 172 2.57 9.40 -17.23
C ALA A 172 3.81 10.13 -17.74
N THR A 173 3.98 11.41 -17.38
CA THR A 173 5.12 12.23 -17.79
C THR A 173 6.43 11.80 -17.13
N GLU A 174 6.38 11.37 -15.87
CA GLU A 174 7.57 10.88 -15.15
C GLU A 174 7.99 9.51 -15.68
N PHE A 175 7.01 8.62 -15.88
CA PHE A 175 7.21 7.30 -16.46
C PHE A 175 7.80 7.38 -17.87
N GLU A 176 7.21 8.19 -18.76
CA GLU A 176 7.68 8.35 -20.13
C GLU A 176 9.10 8.93 -20.19
N TYR A 177 9.42 9.90 -19.31
CA TYR A 177 10.77 10.45 -19.23
C TYR A 177 11.80 9.39 -18.86
N CYS A 178 11.54 8.60 -17.82
CA CYS A 178 12.42 7.51 -17.38
C CYS A 178 12.58 6.44 -18.49
N GLU A 179 11.48 6.01 -19.10
CA GLU A 179 11.47 5.04 -20.20
C GLU A 179 12.30 5.50 -21.40
N ASN A 180 12.23 6.78 -21.74
CA ASN A 180 13.00 7.35 -22.85
C ASN A 180 14.51 7.34 -22.57
N LEU A 181 14.93 7.57 -21.32
CA LEU A 181 16.34 7.45 -20.92
C LEU A 181 16.84 6.01 -21.03
N VAL A 182 16.03 5.05 -20.55
CA VAL A 182 16.35 3.61 -20.65
C VAL A 182 16.47 3.18 -22.11
N LYS A 183 15.55 3.63 -22.99
CA LYS A 183 15.62 3.35 -24.45
C LYS A 183 16.86 3.93 -25.12
N GLN A 184 17.45 4.99 -24.56
CA GLN A 184 18.71 5.57 -25.02
C GLN A 184 19.94 4.80 -24.51
N GLY A 185 19.76 3.70 -23.77
CA GLY A 185 20.82 2.86 -23.24
C GLY A 185 21.31 3.24 -21.84
N MET A 186 20.62 4.18 -21.16
CA MET A 186 20.93 4.51 -19.77
C MET A 186 20.52 3.34 -18.84
N PRO A 187 21.38 2.92 -17.89
CA PRO A 187 21.01 1.93 -16.89
C PRO A 187 19.78 2.38 -16.08
N SER A 188 18.88 1.46 -15.74
CA SER A 188 17.58 1.78 -15.12
C SER A 188 17.71 2.60 -13.84
N ILE A 189 18.68 2.30 -12.98
CA ILE A 189 18.90 3.05 -11.73
C ILE A 189 19.33 4.49 -12.03
N GLU A 190 20.25 4.69 -12.98
CA GLU A 190 20.68 6.04 -13.40
C GLU A 190 19.53 6.81 -14.07
N ALA A 191 18.67 6.13 -14.84
CA ALA A 191 17.48 6.74 -15.42
C ALA A 191 16.49 7.21 -14.35
N ILE A 192 16.29 6.43 -13.29
CA ILE A 192 15.46 6.83 -12.15
C ILE A 192 16.07 8.02 -11.41
N GLU A 193 17.38 8.02 -11.16
CA GLU A 193 18.07 9.16 -10.54
C GLU A 193 17.94 10.44 -11.38
N ALA A 194 18.13 10.33 -12.70
CA ALA A 194 17.96 11.45 -13.62
C ALA A 194 16.50 11.94 -13.67
N THR A 195 15.53 11.03 -13.57
CA THR A 195 14.10 11.35 -13.46
C THR A 195 13.82 12.10 -12.17
N ALA A 196 14.30 11.60 -11.03
CA ALA A 196 14.16 12.27 -9.74
C ALA A 196 14.78 13.67 -9.76
N GLN A 197 15.97 13.83 -10.34
CA GLN A 197 16.60 15.14 -10.48
C GLN A 197 15.82 16.09 -11.41
N HIS A 198 15.17 15.57 -12.45
CA HIS A 198 14.38 16.37 -13.38
C HIS A 198 13.10 16.93 -12.72
N PHE A 199 12.34 16.09 -12.03
CA PHE A 199 11.03 16.47 -11.46
C PHE A 199 11.13 17.03 -10.04
N TYR A 200 12.13 16.63 -9.26
CA TYR A 200 12.25 16.96 -7.84
C TYR A 200 13.60 17.62 -7.49
N GLY A 201 14.33 18.11 -8.49
CA GLY A 201 15.68 18.66 -8.31
C GLY A 201 15.77 19.81 -7.30
N GLN A 202 14.73 20.63 -7.19
CA GLN A 202 14.66 21.69 -6.18
C GLN A 202 14.55 21.10 -4.76
N GLU A 203 13.68 20.11 -4.55
CA GLU A 203 13.54 19.43 -3.25
C GLU A 203 14.85 18.76 -2.83
N ILE A 204 15.55 18.14 -3.78
CA ILE A 204 16.87 17.54 -3.55
C ILE A 204 17.88 18.60 -3.11
N ALA A 205 17.93 19.74 -3.81
CA ALA A 205 18.85 20.83 -3.48
C ALA A 205 18.57 21.43 -2.10
N ASP A 206 17.29 21.67 -1.79
CA ASP A 206 16.85 22.19 -0.49
C ASP A 206 17.24 21.23 0.65
N TYR A 207 17.03 19.93 0.46
CA TYR A 207 17.42 18.90 1.42
C TYR A 207 18.95 18.84 1.64
N GLN A 208 19.73 18.87 0.55
CA GLN A 208 21.19 18.89 0.63
C GLN A 208 21.69 20.14 1.37
N GLN A 209 21.09 21.31 1.11
CA GLN A 209 21.41 22.54 1.82
C GLN A 209 21.09 22.44 3.31
N ALA A 210 19.92 21.90 3.68
CA ALA A 210 19.53 21.69 5.07
C ALA A 210 20.48 20.72 5.79
N LEU A 211 20.92 19.64 5.14
CA LEU A 211 21.91 18.72 5.69
C LEU A 211 23.27 19.40 5.95
N GLN A 212 23.73 20.23 5.02
CA GLN A 212 24.99 20.98 5.17
C GLN A 212 24.91 21.97 6.35
N GLN A 213 23.80 22.70 6.48
CA GLN A 213 23.60 23.64 7.59
C GLN A 213 23.55 22.92 8.95
N LYS A 214 22.89 21.76 9.01
CA LYS A 214 22.83 20.92 10.22
C LYS A 214 24.20 20.36 10.59
N ALA A 215 25.00 19.95 9.61
CA ALA A 215 26.38 19.50 9.82
C ALA A 215 27.31 20.64 10.27
N GLN A 216 27.00 21.88 9.91
CA GLN A 216 27.72 23.09 10.31
C GLN A 216 27.26 23.66 11.66
N GLY A 217 26.33 23.02 12.37
CA GLY A 217 25.95 23.38 13.74
C GLY A 217 25.04 24.59 13.87
N VAL A 218 24.34 25.00 12.80
CA VAL A 218 23.34 26.07 12.89
C VAL A 218 22.07 25.48 13.50
N SER A 219 21.76 25.83 14.76
CA SER A 219 20.47 25.47 15.37
C SER A 219 19.37 26.33 14.75
N TYR A 220 18.31 25.67 14.29
CA TYR A 220 17.06 26.36 13.99
C TYR A 220 16.41 26.72 15.33
N ASP A 221 16.38 28.00 15.67
CA ASP A 221 15.51 28.50 16.74
C ASP A 221 14.06 28.23 16.32
N VAL A 222 13.35 27.46 17.16
CA VAL A 222 11.92 27.14 17.03
C VAL A 222 11.09 28.30 17.57
#